data_AF-A0A5C7GW47-F1
#
_entry.id   AF-A0A5C7GW47-F1
#
_cell.length_a   1.000
_cell.length_b   1.000
_cell.length_c   1.000
_cell.angle_alpha   90.00
_cell.angle_beta   90.00
_cell.angle_gamma   90.00
#
_symmetry.space_group_name_H-M   'P 1'
#
loop_
_entity.id
_entity.type
_entity.pdbx_description
1 polymer ?
#
loop_
_entity_poly.entity_id
_entity_poly.type
_entity_poly.pdbx_seq_one_letter_code
_entity_poly.pdbx_strand_id
1 'polypeptide(L)'
;MVTEAEDYFSKWGDSGEVDLKYELEHLIILTASRCLLGQEVRDKLFDDVSALFHDLDNGMLPFSVLFPYLPIPTHRSRDKARKKLSEIFANIISSRKLAGKSENDMLQCFIESKYKDGRPTTESEVTGLLIATLFTGQHTSSITSTWTGAYLLKY
;
A
#
# COMPACT_ATOMS: atom_id res chain seq x y z
N MET A 1 -1.10 -13.86 2.64
CA MET A 1 -0.40 -13.38 3.85
C MET A 1 0.64 -14.38 4.32
N VAL A 2 0.26 -15.62 4.69
CA VAL A 2 1.21 -16.66 5.15
C VAL A 2 2.36 -16.87 4.17
N THR A 3 2.05 -17.07 2.88
CA THR A 3 3.07 -17.26 1.84
C THR A 3 4.07 -16.10 1.74
N GLU A 4 3.62 -14.84 1.84
CA GLU A 4 4.56 -13.69 1.81
C GLU A 4 5.48 -13.69 3.04
N ALA A 5 4.99 -14.10 4.20
CA ALA A 5 5.80 -14.21 5.41
C ALA A 5 6.81 -15.37 5.32
N GLU A 6 6.37 -16.53 4.84
CA GLU A 6 7.25 -17.67 4.58
C GLU A 6 8.33 -17.31 3.56
N ASP A 7 7.96 -16.70 2.43
CA ASP A 7 8.90 -16.26 1.40
C ASP A 7 9.86 -15.19 1.92
N TYR A 8 9.38 -14.24 2.72
CA TYR A 8 10.21 -13.17 3.29
C TYR A 8 11.24 -13.74 4.28
N PHE A 9 10.80 -14.55 5.24
CA PHE A 9 11.66 -15.13 6.27
C PHE A 9 12.48 -16.31 5.77
N SER A 10 12.17 -16.92 4.62
CA SER A 10 13.02 -17.95 3.98
C SER A 10 14.41 -17.43 3.61
N LYS A 11 14.56 -16.10 3.51
CA LYS A 11 15.83 -15.42 3.22
C LYS A 11 16.72 -15.29 4.46
N TRP A 12 16.15 -15.49 5.66
CA TRP A 12 16.94 -15.51 6.88
C TRP A 12 17.74 -16.82 6.96
N GLY A 13 18.94 -16.74 7.53
CA GLY A 13 19.72 -17.93 7.89
C GLY A 13 19.26 -18.54 9.21
N ASP A 14 19.97 -19.57 9.67
CA ASP A 14 19.61 -20.28 10.91
C ASP A 14 19.67 -19.40 12.17
N SER A 15 20.47 -18.33 12.17
CA SER A 15 20.57 -17.35 13.28
C SER A 15 21.13 -16.00 12.81
N GLY A 16 20.85 -14.93 13.57
CA GLY A 16 21.34 -13.59 13.30
C GLY A 16 20.74 -12.52 14.22
N GLU A 17 21.13 -11.27 13.99
CA GLU A 17 20.55 -10.08 14.63
C GLU A 17 19.99 -9.17 13.53
N VAL A 18 18.78 -8.65 13.74
CA VAL A 18 18.06 -7.82 12.77
C VAL A 18 17.37 -6.66 13.45
N ASP A 19 17.11 -5.59 12.70
CA ASP A 19 16.17 -4.55 13.13
C ASP A 19 14.74 -5.05 12.94
N LEU A 20 14.09 -5.47 14.04
CA LEU A 20 12.73 -6.00 14.02
C LEU A 20 11.72 -5.03 13.38
N LYS A 21 11.88 -3.72 13.60
CA LYS A 21 10.99 -2.72 13.02
C LYS A 21 11.15 -2.70 11.50
N TYR A 22 12.39 -2.65 11.04
CA TYR A 22 12.70 -2.64 9.60
C TYR A 22 12.13 -3.90 8.92
N GLU A 23 12.35 -5.08 9.48
CA GLU A 23 11.90 -6.35 8.91
C GLU A 23 10.38 -6.46 8.84
N LEU A 24 9.68 -6.07 9.92
CA LEU A 24 8.22 -6.10 9.95
C LEU A 24 7.60 -5.05 9.03
N GLU A 25 8.19 -3.85 8.92
CA GLU A 25 7.73 -2.82 7.99
C GLU A 25 7.79 -3.32 6.54
N HIS A 26 8.89 -3.97 6.14
CA HIS A 26 9.04 -4.57 4.82
C HIS A 26 8.06 -5.73 4.60
N LEU A 27 7.92 -6.65 5.56
CA LEU A 27 6.94 -7.74 5.42
C LEU A 27 5.51 -7.20 5.26
N ILE A 28 5.17 -6.14 5.99
CA ILE A 28 3.82 -5.59 6.02
C ILE A 28 3.49 -4.85 4.74
N ILE A 29 4.41 -4.11 4.13
CA ILE A 29 4.14 -3.51 2.81
C ILE A 29 3.90 -4.58 1.74
N LEU A 30 4.61 -5.72 1.78
CA LEU A 30 4.42 -6.81 0.81
C LEU A 30 3.07 -7.50 1.00
N THR A 31 2.73 -7.84 2.25
CA THR A 31 1.46 -8.51 2.59
C THR A 31 0.26 -7.58 2.34
N ALA A 32 0.34 -6.31 2.75
CA ALA A 32 -0.68 -5.30 2.52
C ALA A 32 -0.88 -5.08 1.02
N SER A 33 0.21 -4.94 0.25
CA SER A 33 0.12 -4.74 -1.20
C SER A 33 -0.56 -5.92 -1.89
N ARG A 34 -0.19 -7.16 -1.56
CA ARG A 34 -0.84 -8.34 -2.14
C ARG A 34 -2.32 -8.45 -1.79
N CYS A 35 -2.68 -8.22 -0.53
CA CYS A 35 -4.06 -8.44 -0.07
C CYS A 35 -5.00 -7.29 -0.46
N LEU A 36 -4.48 -6.05 -0.50
CA LEU A 36 -5.29 -4.85 -0.72
C LEU A 36 -5.30 -4.42 -2.19
N LEU A 37 -4.22 -4.65 -2.92
CA LEU A 37 -4.03 -4.13 -4.27
C LEU A 37 -4.06 -5.21 -5.35
N GLY A 38 -4.01 -6.48 -4.97
CA GLY A 38 -3.95 -7.60 -5.88
C GLY A 38 -2.52 -7.96 -6.30
N GLN A 39 -2.39 -9.10 -6.97
CA GLN A 39 -1.10 -9.68 -7.36
C GLN A 39 -0.37 -8.82 -8.41
N GLU A 40 -1.09 -8.22 -9.35
CA GLU A 40 -0.52 -7.40 -10.43
C GLU A 40 0.19 -6.16 -9.91
N VAL A 41 -0.32 -5.61 -8.81
CA VAL A 41 0.32 -4.49 -8.13
C VAL A 41 1.51 -4.98 -7.34
N ARG A 42 1.39 -6.10 -6.62
CA ARG A 42 2.50 -6.74 -5.87
C ARG A 42 3.70 -7.06 -6.76
N ASP A 43 3.45 -7.59 -7.95
CA ASP A 43 4.49 -7.99 -8.92
C ASP A 43 5.18 -6.76 -9.53
N LYS A 44 4.46 -5.64 -9.66
CA LYS A 44 5.00 -4.34 -10.12
C LYS A 44 5.55 -3.46 -8.99
N LEU A 45 5.40 -3.88 -7.72
CA LEU A 45 5.60 -3.02 -6.56
C LEU A 45 7.07 -2.72 -6.23
N PHE A 46 8.02 -3.46 -6.81
CA PHE A 46 9.29 -3.69 -6.14
C PHE A 46 10.16 -2.44 -5.94
N ASP A 47 10.16 -1.47 -6.86
CA ASP A 47 10.94 -0.23 -6.66
C ASP A 47 10.11 1.04 -6.92
N ASP A 48 9.43 1.13 -8.06
CA ASP A 48 8.75 2.38 -8.46
C ASP A 48 7.58 2.74 -7.54
N VAL A 49 6.79 1.76 -7.10
CA VAL A 49 5.59 2.03 -6.29
C VAL A 49 5.95 2.37 -4.86
N SER A 50 6.94 1.68 -4.27
CA SER A 50 7.43 1.97 -2.92
C SER A 50 7.97 3.40 -2.79
N ALA A 51 8.79 3.83 -3.77
CA ALA A 51 9.30 5.21 -3.81
C ALA A 51 8.17 6.25 -3.90
N LEU A 52 7.11 5.96 -4.66
CA LEU A 52 5.95 6.85 -4.78
C LEU A 52 5.13 6.92 -3.48
N PHE A 53 5.01 5.81 -2.75
CA PHE A 53 4.37 5.83 -1.42
C PHE A 53 5.20 6.63 -0.42
N HIS A 54 6.52 6.49 -0.45
CA HIS A 54 7.41 7.28 0.38
C HIS A 54 7.27 8.79 0.11
N ASP A 55 7.14 9.18 -1.17
CA ASP A 55 6.86 10.57 -1.55
C ASP A 55 5.50 11.06 -1.03
N LEU A 56 4.48 10.20 -0.99
CA LEU A 56 3.18 10.54 -0.41
C LEU A 56 3.26 10.71 1.11
N ASP A 57 3.96 9.81 1.82
CA ASP A 57 4.19 9.88 3.27
C ASP A 57 4.94 11.16 3.66
N ASN A 58 6.05 11.46 2.97
CA ASN A 58 6.83 12.68 3.20
C ASN A 58 6.01 13.95 2.90
N GLY A 59 5.00 13.85 2.04
CA GLY A 59 4.05 14.90 1.71
C GLY A 59 3.11 15.32 2.85
N MET A 60 3.05 14.55 3.95
CA MET A 60 2.14 14.73 5.08
C MET A 60 2.82 15.47 6.25
N LEU A 61 3.34 16.68 5.98
CA LEU A 61 3.98 17.49 7.02
C LEU A 61 2.93 18.04 8.00
N PRO A 62 3.28 18.33 9.27
CA PRO A 62 2.32 18.84 10.25
C PRO A 62 1.56 20.09 9.78
N PHE A 63 2.23 21.02 9.08
CA PHE A 63 1.59 22.23 8.56
C PHE A 63 0.78 22.00 7.26
N SER A 64 0.95 20.84 6.59
CA SER A 64 0.16 20.47 5.41
C SER A 64 -1.33 20.34 5.74
N VAL A 65 -1.67 20.10 7.01
CA VAL A 65 -3.07 20.10 7.49
C VAL A 65 -3.71 21.49 7.34
N LEU A 66 -2.96 22.56 7.61
CA LEU A 66 -3.43 23.94 7.50
C LEU A 66 -3.27 24.49 6.08
N PHE A 67 -2.16 24.13 5.41
CA PHE A 67 -1.78 24.68 4.10
C PHE A 67 -1.43 23.57 3.10
N PRO A 68 -2.40 22.74 2.68
CA PRO A 68 -2.13 21.52 1.89
C PRO A 68 -1.57 21.75 0.49
N TYR A 69 -1.69 22.98 -0.04
CA TYR A 69 -1.29 23.36 -1.40
C TYR A 69 -0.16 24.38 -1.43
N LEU A 70 0.59 24.54 -0.34
CA LEU A 70 1.76 25.43 -0.32
C LEU A 70 2.74 25.01 -1.43
N PRO A 71 3.29 25.94 -2.24
CA PRO A 71 4.10 25.61 -3.42
C PRO A 71 5.54 25.19 -3.07
N ILE A 72 5.70 24.30 -2.10
CA ILE A 72 6.99 23.77 -1.62
C ILE A 72 7.39 22.48 -2.37
N PRO A 73 8.69 22.13 -2.39
CA PRO A 73 9.18 20.92 -3.04
C PRO A 73 8.45 19.65 -2.58
N THR A 74 8.17 19.51 -1.29
CA THR A 74 7.55 18.31 -0.71
C THR A 74 6.11 18.08 -1.19
N HIS A 75 5.27 19.12 -1.21
CA HIS A 75 3.92 19.00 -1.77
C HIS A 75 3.94 18.73 -3.28
N ARG A 76 4.89 19.33 -4.01
CA ARG A 76 5.07 19.03 -5.44
C ARG A 76 5.48 17.57 -5.67
N SER A 77 6.33 16.99 -4.81
CA SER A 77 6.70 15.57 -4.88
C SER A 77 5.48 14.69 -4.61
N ARG A 78 4.76 14.96 -3.51
CA ARG A 78 3.50 14.29 -3.15
C ARG A 78 2.48 14.29 -4.30
N ASP A 79 2.24 15.44 -4.91
CA ASP A 79 1.22 15.57 -5.96
C ASP A 79 1.64 14.84 -7.24
N LYS A 80 2.94 14.88 -7.59
CA LYS A 80 3.50 14.06 -8.69
C LYS A 80 3.38 12.57 -8.39
N ALA A 81 3.67 12.16 -7.17
CA ALA A 81 3.59 10.76 -6.75
C ALA A 81 2.14 10.26 -6.79
N ARG A 82 1.19 11.05 -6.28
CA ARG A 82 -0.25 10.76 -6.38
C ARG A 82 -0.69 10.56 -7.83
N LYS A 83 -0.24 11.43 -8.73
CA LYS A 83 -0.58 11.35 -10.16
C LYS A 83 -0.04 10.05 -10.77
N LYS A 84 1.24 9.73 -10.56
CA LYS A 84 1.85 8.50 -11.05
C LYS A 84 1.17 7.24 -10.50
N LEU A 85 0.89 7.20 -9.19
CA LEU A 85 0.15 6.09 -8.58
C LEU A 85 -1.24 5.95 -9.21
N SER A 86 -1.91 7.07 -9.49
CA SER A 86 -3.22 7.05 -10.15
C SER A 86 -3.15 6.46 -11.56
N GLU A 87 -2.11 6.79 -12.32
CA GLU A 87 -1.87 6.23 -13.66
C GLU A 87 -1.59 4.72 -13.60
N ILE A 88 -0.77 4.27 -12.64
CA ILE A 88 -0.47 2.85 -12.42
C ILE A 88 -1.75 2.08 -12.08
N PHE A 89 -2.53 2.55 -11.11
CA PHE A 89 -3.74 1.87 -10.68
C PHE A 89 -4.83 1.88 -11.76
N ALA A 90 -5.02 3.00 -12.48
CA ALA A 90 -5.97 3.07 -13.58
C ALA A 90 -5.64 2.04 -14.68
N ASN A 91 -4.35 1.89 -15.03
CA ASN A 91 -3.91 0.88 -16.01
C ASN A 91 -4.20 -0.55 -15.54
N ILE A 92 -4.01 -0.83 -14.24
CA ILE A 92 -4.26 -2.16 -13.67
C ILE A 92 -5.76 -2.45 -13.64
N ILE A 93 -6.58 -1.50 -13.18
CA ILE A 93 -8.04 -1.59 -13.16
C ILE A 93 -8.57 -1.84 -14.58
N SER A 94 -8.12 -1.04 -15.55
CA SER A 94 -8.51 -1.17 -16.95
C SER A 94 -8.12 -2.53 -17.53
N SER A 95 -6.88 -2.97 -17.30
CA SER A 95 -6.38 -4.26 -17.78
C SER A 95 -7.19 -5.42 -17.21
N ARG A 96 -7.54 -5.37 -15.92
CA ARG A 96 -8.32 -6.42 -15.27
C ARG A 96 -9.76 -6.47 -15.79
N LYS A 97 -10.41 -5.32 -15.98
CA LYS A 97 -11.74 -5.24 -16.60
C LYS A 97 -11.76 -5.84 -18.01
N LEU A 98 -10.73 -5.57 -18.81
CA LEU A 98 -10.61 -6.11 -20.18
C LEU A 98 -10.34 -7.61 -20.21
N ALA A 99 -9.55 -8.11 -19.27
CA ALA A 99 -9.22 -9.53 -19.18
C ALA A 99 -10.40 -10.40 -18.73
N GLY A 100 -11.45 -9.81 -18.14
CA GLY A 100 -12.60 -10.53 -17.60
C GLY A 100 -12.24 -11.47 -16.44
N LYS A 101 -11.07 -11.26 -15.82
CA LYS A 101 -10.62 -12.02 -14.65
C LYS A 101 -11.19 -11.40 -13.39
N SER A 102 -11.78 -12.23 -12.54
CA SER A 102 -12.22 -11.85 -11.19
C SER A 102 -11.34 -12.59 -10.19
N GLU A 103 -10.66 -11.81 -9.35
CA GLU A 103 -9.82 -12.31 -8.28
C GLU A 103 -10.51 -12.06 -6.93
N ASN A 104 -10.28 -12.91 -5.94
CA ASN A 104 -10.85 -12.71 -4.60
C ASN A 104 -9.96 -11.77 -3.76
N ASP A 105 -9.90 -10.50 -4.16
CA ASP A 105 -9.12 -9.45 -3.51
C ASP A 105 -9.92 -8.15 -3.31
N MET A 106 -9.38 -7.23 -2.49
CA MET A 106 -10.02 -5.94 -2.21
C MET A 106 -10.19 -5.06 -3.46
N LEU A 107 -9.26 -5.17 -4.42
CA LEU A 107 -9.35 -4.43 -5.68
C LEU A 107 -10.60 -4.85 -6.47
N GLN A 108 -10.86 -6.14 -6.57
CA GLN A 108 -12.06 -6.67 -7.22
C GLN A 108 -13.32 -6.21 -6.48
N CYS A 109 -13.33 -6.29 -5.14
CA CYS A 109 -14.43 -5.78 -4.33
C CYS A 109 -14.73 -4.31 -4.63
N PHE A 110 -13.70 -3.46 -4.76
CA PHE A 110 -13.90 -2.05 -5.12
C PHE A 110 -14.42 -1.89 -6.55
N ILE A 111 -13.88 -2.61 -7.54
CA ILE A 111 -14.33 -2.53 -8.95
C ILE A 111 -15.80 -2.92 -9.10
N GLU A 112 -16.24 -3.95 -8.38
CA GLU A 112 -17.62 -4.48 -8.46
C GLU A 112 -18.61 -3.72 -7.57
N SER A 113 -18.12 -2.89 -6.66
CA SER A 113 -18.95 -2.14 -5.72
C SER A 113 -19.83 -1.11 -6.44
N LYS A 114 -21.05 -0.96 -5.91
CA LYS A 114 -22.02 0.06 -6.33
C LYS A 114 -22.46 0.88 -5.13
N TYR A 115 -22.64 2.17 -5.34
CA TYR A 115 -23.26 3.07 -4.38
C TYR A 115 -24.75 2.73 -4.21
N LYS A 116 -25.39 3.29 -3.17
CA LYS A 116 -26.82 3.03 -2.86
C LYS A 116 -27.78 3.41 -3.99
N ASP A 117 -27.38 4.36 -4.82
CA ASP A 117 -28.11 4.80 -6.02
C ASP A 117 -27.90 3.86 -7.23
N GLY A 118 -27.12 2.79 -7.08
CA GLY A 118 -26.77 1.84 -8.13
C GLY A 118 -25.59 2.26 -9.00
N ARG A 119 -24.99 3.44 -8.78
CA ARG A 119 -23.84 3.92 -9.54
C ARG A 119 -22.61 3.06 -9.25
N PRO A 120 -21.89 2.54 -10.27
CA PRO A 120 -20.62 1.85 -10.03
C PRO A 120 -19.53 2.84 -9.58
N THR A 121 -18.53 2.34 -8.87
CA THR A 121 -17.33 3.13 -8.55
C THR A 121 -16.57 3.51 -9.81
N THR A 122 -16.13 4.76 -9.88
CA THR A 122 -15.21 5.25 -10.91
C THR A 122 -13.78 4.81 -10.64
N GLU A 123 -12.94 4.80 -11.66
CA GLU A 123 -11.53 4.40 -11.51
C GLU A 123 -10.75 5.34 -10.58
N SER A 124 -11.12 6.63 -10.55
CA SER A 124 -10.54 7.61 -9.64
C SER A 124 -10.96 7.35 -8.18
N GLU A 125 -12.23 6.98 -7.93
CA GLU A 125 -12.71 6.60 -6.60
C GLU A 125 -11.98 5.33 -6.11
N VAL A 126 -11.89 4.29 -6.94
CA VAL A 126 -11.18 3.05 -6.62
C VAL A 126 -9.70 3.34 -6.32
N THR A 127 -9.02 4.10 -7.17
CA THR A 127 -7.63 4.53 -6.97
C THR A 127 -7.45 5.24 -5.63
N GLY A 128 -8.34 6.19 -5.31
CA GLY A 128 -8.30 6.91 -4.05
C GLY A 128 -8.46 6.00 -2.84
N LEU A 129 -9.37 5.03 -2.92
CA LEU A 129 -9.60 4.03 -1.87
C LEU A 129 -8.38 3.13 -1.68
N LEU A 130 -7.76 2.63 -2.76
CA LEU A 130 -6.55 1.80 -2.68
C LEU A 130 -5.41 2.54 -1.97
N ILE A 131 -5.16 3.80 -2.34
CA ILE A 131 -4.14 4.64 -1.68
C ILE A 131 -4.49 4.77 -0.18
N ALA A 132 -5.73 5.14 0.15
CA ALA A 132 -6.15 5.31 1.55
C ALA A 132 -6.00 4.02 2.38
N THR A 133 -6.37 2.87 1.82
CA THR A 133 -6.31 1.58 2.52
C THR A 133 -4.86 1.14 2.78
N LEU A 134 -3.94 1.37 1.85
CA LEU A 134 -2.51 1.11 2.07
C LEU A 134 -1.92 1.99 3.17
N PHE A 135 -2.17 3.30 3.09
CA PHE A 135 -1.73 4.27 4.10
C PHE A 135 -2.16 3.85 5.50
N THR A 136 -3.41 3.39 5.61
CA THR A 136 -3.98 2.94 6.88
C THR A 136 -3.35 1.63 7.35
N GLY A 137 -3.17 0.67 6.43
CA GLY A 137 -2.74 -0.69 6.77
C GLY A 137 -1.26 -0.82 7.12
N GLN A 138 -0.38 -0.08 6.44
CA GLN A 138 1.07 -0.27 6.55
C GLN A 138 1.63 0.17 7.92
N HIS A 139 1.48 1.46 8.25
CA HIS A 139 2.10 2.04 9.44
C HIS A 139 1.51 1.46 10.74
N THR A 140 0.19 1.32 10.79
CA THR A 140 -0.51 0.83 11.99
C THR A 140 -0.13 -0.61 12.32
N SER A 141 -0.10 -1.48 11.30
CA SER A 141 0.26 -2.89 11.47
C SER A 141 1.75 -3.04 11.79
N SER A 142 2.63 -2.24 11.17
CA SER A 142 4.07 -2.28 11.41
C SER A 142 4.42 -1.92 12.84
N ILE A 143 3.87 -0.80 13.33
CA ILE A 143 4.08 -0.36 14.71
C ILE A 143 3.54 -1.41 15.69
N THR A 144 2.32 -1.90 15.47
CA THR A 144 1.68 -2.89 16.36
C THR A 144 2.48 -4.20 16.41
N SER A 145 2.93 -4.70 15.26
CA SER A 145 3.70 -5.94 15.17
C SER A 145 5.06 -5.79 15.83
N THR A 146 5.73 -4.65 15.61
CA THR A 146 7.03 -4.34 16.23
C THR A 146 6.92 -4.33 17.75
N TRP A 147 5.93 -3.63 18.30
CA TRP A 147 5.70 -3.63 19.74
C TRP A 147 5.35 -5.01 20.27
N THR A 148 4.49 -5.75 19.57
CA THR A 148 4.13 -7.12 19.96
C THR A 148 5.36 -8.00 20.05
N GLY A 149 6.23 -8.00 19.04
CA GLY A 149 7.48 -8.75 19.07
C GLY A 149 8.42 -8.29 20.18
N ALA A 150 8.57 -6.98 20.38
CA ALA A 150 9.38 -6.44 21.48
C ALA A 150 8.88 -6.87 22.87
N TYR A 151 7.55 -6.93 23.07
CA TYR A 151 6.96 -7.39 24.31
C TYR A 151 7.16 -8.90 24.53
N LEU A 152 7.02 -9.71 23.48
CA LEU A 152 7.25 -11.17 23.52
C LEU A 152 8.72 -11.55 23.72
N LEU A 153 9.66 -10.67 23.34
CA LEU A 153 11.09 -10.88 23.57
C LEU A 153 11.53 -10.46 24.97
N LYS A 154 10.75 -9.57 25.62
CA LYS A 154 11.06 -9.04 26.96
C LYS A 154 10.50 -9.91 28.09
N TYR A 155 9.35 -10.55 27.88
CA TYR A 155 8.63 -11.35 28.87
C TYR A 155 8.47 -12.80 28.38
#